data_AF-A0A917MW69-F1
#
_entry.id   AF-A0A917MW69-F1
#
_cell.length_a   1.000
_cell.length_b   1.000
_cell.length_c   1.000
_cell.angle_alpha   90.00
_cell.angle_beta   90.00
_cell.angle_gamma   90.00
#
_symmetry.space_group_name_H-M   'P 1'
#
loop_
_entity.id
_entity.type
_entity.pdbx_description
1 polymer ?
#
loop_
_entity_poly.entity_id
_entity_poly.type
_entity_poly.pdbx_seq_one_letter_code
_entity_poly.pdbx_strand_id
1 'polypeptide(L)'
;MFANPVKVKNVNIYPYVAWQGGGVGPAILPVIEGASGVYSVGTLFTNVFYNLTLNGGKTLAPLVVHESYVAVGQTESGVPFTSHWMYCLHTGDTPEFGLTINAYFVPYHYVPGSYSTPPYFPVAPLTNITVSQLFPPPGIGSRLLIVNGTGNIIATKTGTPHEMGVEVTSGERLGVLSVGLQNIIITGKNADGNLITLTTLTCTGSGEPAVFLRQLV
;
A
#
# COMPACT_ATOMS: atom_id res chain seq x y z
N MET A 1 -7.79 -22.09 -18.47
CA MET A 1 -9.22 -21.90 -18.81
C MET A 1 -9.46 -20.41 -18.95
N PHE A 2 -10.04 -19.95 -20.06
CA PHE A 2 -10.27 -18.52 -20.28
C PHE A 2 -11.18 -17.93 -19.20
N ALA A 3 -10.98 -16.65 -18.87
CA ALA A 3 -11.75 -15.98 -17.83
C ALA A 3 -13.25 -16.04 -18.16
N ASN A 4 -14.06 -16.54 -17.23
CA ASN A 4 -15.51 -16.57 -17.41
C ASN A 4 -16.10 -15.27 -16.82
N PRO A 5 -16.49 -14.28 -17.64
CA PRO A 5 -17.03 -13.02 -17.14
C PRO A 5 -18.44 -13.24 -16.57
N VAL A 6 -18.61 -12.89 -15.31
CA VAL A 6 -19.90 -12.94 -14.60
C VAL A 6 -20.33 -11.51 -14.32
N LYS A 7 -21.53 -11.14 -14.78
CA LYS A 7 -22.12 -9.85 -14.44
C LYS A 7 -22.48 -9.81 -12.96
N VAL A 8 -22.16 -8.69 -12.31
CA VAL A 8 -22.37 -8.46 -10.88
C VAL A 8 -23.11 -7.14 -10.65
N LYS A 9 -23.90 -7.08 -9.57
CA LYS A 9 -24.73 -5.94 -9.16
C LYS A 9 -24.66 -5.74 -7.65
N ASN A 10 -25.04 -4.55 -7.18
CA ASN A 10 -24.99 -4.16 -5.76
C ASN A 10 -23.60 -4.41 -5.14
N VAL A 11 -22.55 -4.09 -5.90
CA VAL A 11 -21.17 -4.32 -5.51
C VAL A 11 -20.71 -3.17 -4.62
N ASN A 12 -20.27 -3.54 -3.42
CA ASN A 12 -19.62 -2.66 -2.46
C ASN A 12 -18.13 -3.00 -2.42
N ILE A 13 -17.29 -1.97 -2.45
CA ILE A 13 -15.83 -2.11 -2.41
C ILE A 13 -15.33 -1.64 -1.06
N TYR A 14 -14.48 -2.43 -0.43
CA TYR A 14 -13.89 -2.15 0.87
C TYR A 14 -12.37 -2.19 0.78
N PRO A 15 -11.64 -1.28 1.45
CA PRO A 15 -10.19 -1.43 1.64
C PRO A 15 -9.85 -2.80 2.24
N TYR A 16 -8.89 -3.48 1.66
CA TYR A 16 -8.40 -4.75 2.19
C TYR A 16 -7.25 -4.51 3.15
N VAL A 17 -7.42 -4.93 4.40
CA VAL A 17 -6.38 -4.88 5.43
C VAL A 17 -6.06 -6.30 5.86
N ALA A 18 -4.80 -6.71 5.72
CA ALA A 18 -4.32 -7.99 6.23
C ALA A 18 -4.22 -7.93 7.76
N TRP A 19 -5.36 -8.11 8.43
CA TRP A 19 -5.44 -8.09 9.89
C TRP A 19 -4.89 -9.40 10.47
N GLN A 20 -3.70 -9.33 11.08
CA GLN A 20 -3.08 -10.46 11.78
C GLN A 20 -3.34 -10.47 13.29
N GLY A 21 -4.16 -9.55 13.80
CA GLY A 21 -4.57 -9.56 15.20
C GLY A 21 -5.67 -10.60 15.44
N GLY A 22 -5.54 -11.47 16.43
CA GLY A 22 -6.72 -12.21 16.91
C GLY A 22 -7.77 -11.22 17.44
N GLY A 23 -9.04 -11.36 17.03
CA GLY A 23 -10.15 -10.53 17.52
C GLY A 23 -11.06 -9.95 16.42
N VAL A 24 -11.94 -9.02 16.80
CA VAL A 24 -12.85 -8.31 15.90
C VAL A 24 -12.07 -7.15 15.25
N GLY A 25 -11.75 -7.28 13.96
CA GLY A 25 -11.09 -6.23 13.18
C GLY A 25 -11.91 -4.94 13.08
N PRO A 26 -11.30 -3.81 12.70
CA PRO A 26 -12.00 -2.52 12.58
C PRO A 26 -13.16 -2.61 11.59
N ALA A 27 -14.25 -1.86 11.86
CA ALA A 27 -15.37 -1.74 10.93
C ALA A 27 -14.93 -0.97 9.68
N ILE A 28 -14.59 -1.70 8.61
CA ILE A 28 -14.14 -1.11 7.35
C ILE A 28 -15.36 -0.57 6.60
N LEU A 29 -15.38 0.74 6.37
CA LEU A 29 -16.42 1.39 5.57
C LEU A 29 -16.17 1.15 4.07
N PRO A 30 -17.24 1.04 3.25
CA PRO A 30 -17.08 0.91 1.82
C PRO A 30 -16.54 2.21 1.20
N VAL A 31 -15.63 2.08 0.24
CA VAL A 31 -15.14 3.18 -0.62
C VAL A 31 -16.06 3.40 -1.83
N ILE A 32 -16.73 2.34 -2.30
CA ILE A 32 -17.78 2.40 -3.32
C ILE A 32 -18.97 1.61 -2.81
N GLU A 33 -20.18 2.16 -3.00
CA GLU A 33 -21.42 1.49 -2.65
C GLU A 33 -22.36 1.37 -3.88
N GLY A 34 -22.96 0.18 -4.04
CA GLY A 34 -24.03 -0.06 -5.01
C GLY A 34 -23.59 -0.07 -6.49
N ALA A 35 -22.33 -0.36 -6.77
CA ALA A 35 -21.83 -0.44 -8.14
C ALA A 35 -22.35 -1.69 -8.88
N SER A 36 -22.28 -1.70 -10.20
CA SER A 36 -22.52 -2.90 -11.02
C SER A 36 -21.36 -3.09 -11.98
N GLY A 37 -21.15 -4.31 -12.47
CA GLY A 37 -19.92 -4.57 -13.20
C GLY A 37 -19.79 -5.98 -13.75
N VAL A 38 -18.56 -6.34 -14.10
CA VAL A 38 -18.19 -7.67 -14.54
C VAL A 38 -17.05 -8.16 -13.67
N TYR A 39 -17.26 -9.28 -13.00
CA TYR A 39 -16.23 -10.01 -12.28
C TYR A 39 -15.81 -11.22 -13.10
N SER A 40 -14.51 -11.46 -13.24
CA SER A 40 -14.01 -12.60 -14.00
C SER A 40 -12.87 -13.27 -13.26
N VAL A 41 -12.88 -14.60 -13.32
CA VAL A 41 -11.80 -15.44 -12.81
C VAL A 41 -11.34 -16.33 -13.95
N GLY A 42 -10.04 -16.30 -14.23
CA GLY A 42 -9.42 -17.07 -15.31
C GLY A 42 -8.15 -17.76 -14.84
N THR A 43 -7.72 -18.76 -15.60
CA THR A 43 -6.46 -19.47 -15.35
C THR A 43 -5.66 -19.62 -16.65
N LEU A 44 -4.38 -19.30 -16.59
CA LEU A 44 -3.42 -19.51 -17.69
C LEU A 44 -2.18 -20.17 -17.13
N PHE A 45 -1.94 -21.42 -17.54
CA PHE A 45 -0.91 -22.28 -16.96
C PHE A 45 -1.03 -22.34 -15.42
N THR A 46 0.00 -21.89 -14.71
CA THR A 46 0.06 -21.85 -13.24
C THR A 46 -0.48 -20.55 -12.66
N ASN A 47 -0.92 -19.60 -13.49
CA ASN A 47 -1.40 -18.30 -13.03
C ASN A 47 -2.93 -18.27 -12.96
N VAL A 48 -3.46 -17.74 -11.86
CA VAL A 48 -4.88 -17.44 -11.66
C VAL A 48 -5.05 -15.93 -11.73
N PHE A 49 -6.02 -15.47 -12.50
CA PHE A 49 -6.31 -14.05 -12.72
C PHE A 49 -7.69 -13.74 -12.18
N TYR A 50 -7.78 -12.68 -11.38
CA TYR A 50 -9.02 -12.09 -10.92
C TYR A 50 -9.11 -10.70 -11.51
N ASN A 51 -10.23 -10.36 -12.16
CA ASN A 51 -10.48 -9.01 -12.64
C ASN A 51 -11.90 -8.58 -12.30
N LEU A 52 -12.06 -7.32 -11.91
CA LEU A 52 -13.35 -6.69 -11.65
C LEU A 52 -13.38 -5.33 -12.33
N THR A 53 -14.32 -5.12 -13.22
CA THR A 53 -14.60 -3.81 -13.81
C THR A 53 -15.97 -3.36 -13.31
N LEU A 54 -16.03 -2.17 -12.72
CA LEU A 54 -17.26 -1.58 -12.22
C LEU A 54 -17.69 -0.43 -13.11
N ASN A 55 -18.99 -0.17 -13.13
CA ASN A 55 -19.65 0.93 -13.78
C ASN A 55 -20.69 1.51 -12.81
N GLY A 56 -20.64 2.82 -12.59
CA GLY A 56 -21.55 3.51 -11.67
C GLY A 56 -21.33 3.13 -10.20
N GLY A 57 -22.30 3.50 -9.36
CA GLY A 57 -22.19 3.41 -7.90
C GLY A 57 -21.82 4.74 -7.26
N LYS A 58 -21.97 4.81 -5.94
CA LYS A 58 -21.66 6.00 -5.15
C LYS A 58 -20.25 5.88 -4.57
N THR A 59 -19.33 6.71 -5.06
CA THR A 59 -18.00 6.84 -4.48
C THR A 59 -18.11 7.59 -3.15
N LEU A 60 -17.84 6.89 -2.05
CA LEU A 60 -17.89 7.45 -0.69
C LEU A 60 -16.52 7.97 -0.24
N ALA A 61 -15.45 7.40 -0.79
CA ALA A 61 -14.07 7.80 -0.53
C ALA A 61 -13.23 7.60 -1.81
N PRO A 62 -12.14 8.37 -1.99
CA PRO A 62 -11.32 8.27 -3.19
C PRO A 62 -10.69 6.89 -3.30
N LEU A 63 -10.79 6.28 -4.47
CA LEU A 63 -10.02 5.09 -4.83
C LEU A 63 -8.58 5.49 -5.10
N VAL A 64 -7.67 4.70 -4.58
CA VAL A 64 -6.23 4.83 -4.82
C VAL A 64 -5.76 3.68 -5.68
N VAL A 65 -5.15 4.00 -6.82
CA VAL A 65 -4.59 2.99 -7.72
C VAL A 65 -3.51 2.19 -6.99
N HIS A 66 -3.52 0.88 -7.19
CA HIS A 66 -2.66 -0.14 -6.59
C HIS A 66 -2.81 -0.35 -5.08
N GLU A 67 -3.82 0.23 -4.45
CA GLU A 67 -4.28 -0.23 -3.15
C GLU A 67 -5.09 -1.51 -3.29
N SER A 68 -5.12 -2.29 -2.20
CA SER A 68 -5.84 -3.55 -2.15
C SER A 68 -7.26 -3.33 -1.67
N TYR A 69 -8.21 -3.95 -2.37
CA TYR A 69 -9.63 -3.87 -2.07
C TYR A 69 -10.27 -5.24 -2.15
N VAL A 70 -11.38 -5.42 -1.45
CA VAL A 70 -12.27 -6.57 -1.58
C VAL A 70 -13.65 -6.10 -2.04
N ALA A 71 -14.25 -6.86 -2.94
CA ALA A 71 -15.60 -6.60 -3.43
C ALA A 71 -16.58 -7.60 -2.81
N VAL A 72 -17.71 -7.09 -2.33
CA VAL A 72 -18.85 -7.89 -1.89
C VAL A 72 -20.06 -7.43 -2.67
N GLY A 73 -20.82 -8.36 -3.23
CA GLY A 73 -22.01 -8.01 -3.98
C GLY A 73 -22.82 -9.23 -4.36
N GLN A 74 -23.57 -9.13 -5.44
CA GLN A 74 -24.39 -10.21 -5.97
C GLN A 74 -24.09 -10.43 -7.45
N THR A 75 -24.20 -11.66 -7.93
CA THR A 75 -24.28 -11.96 -9.36
C THR A 75 -25.57 -11.39 -9.95
N GLU A 76 -25.68 -11.33 -11.27
CA GLU A 76 -26.92 -10.96 -11.96
C GLU A 76 -28.12 -11.80 -11.48
N SER A 77 -27.90 -13.09 -11.24
CA SER A 77 -28.87 -14.05 -10.68
C SER A 77 -29.19 -13.87 -9.19
N GLY A 78 -28.56 -12.91 -8.51
CA GLY A 78 -28.80 -12.60 -7.10
C GLY A 78 -28.02 -13.47 -6.11
N VAL A 79 -27.06 -14.29 -6.58
CA VAL A 79 -26.21 -15.10 -5.70
C VAL A 79 -25.16 -14.19 -5.07
N PRO A 80 -25.02 -14.16 -3.72
CA PRO A 80 -23.99 -13.36 -3.08
C PRO A 80 -22.59 -13.85 -3.47
N PHE A 81 -21.67 -12.93 -3.72
CA PHE A 81 -20.27 -13.25 -3.94
C PHE A 81 -19.36 -12.32 -3.12
N THR A 82 -18.20 -12.85 -2.78
CA THR A 82 -17.07 -12.09 -2.22
C THR A 82 -15.88 -12.37 -3.12
N SER A 83 -15.27 -11.31 -3.65
CA SER A 83 -14.08 -11.48 -4.47
C SER A 83 -12.88 -11.85 -3.61
N HIS A 84 -11.82 -12.36 -4.25
CA HIS A 84 -10.49 -12.24 -3.66
C HIS A 84 -10.14 -10.76 -3.46
N TRP A 85 -9.19 -10.45 -2.57
CA TRP A 85 -8.61 -9.11 -2.58
C TRP A 85 -7.93 -8.85 -3.93
N MET A 86 -8.03 -7.63 -4.44
CA MET A 86 -7.53 -7.21 -5.75
C MET A 86 -6.94 -5.81 -5.65
N TYR A 87 -5.96 -5.50 -6.50
CA TYR A 87 -5.44 -4.15 -6.63
C TYR A 87 -6.38 -3.29 -7.46
N CYS A 88 -6.61 -2.03 -7.09
CA CYS A 88 -7.21 -1.06 -8.01
C CYS A 88 -6.22 -0.81 -9.17
N LEU A 89 -6.63 -1.01 -10.42
CA LEU A 89 -5.80 -0.81 -11.61
C LEU A 89 -6.11 0.54 -12.29
N HIS A 90 -7.37 0.98 -12.20
CA HIS A 90 -7.82 2.23 -12.80
C HIS A 90 -8.87 2.89 -11.90
N THR A 91 -8.76 4.22 -11.76
CA THR A 91 -9.71 5.08 -11.06
C THR A 91 -10.45 5.95 -12.07
N GLY A 92 -11.76 6.11 -11.92
CA GLY A 92 -12.57 6.94 -12.81
C GLY A 92 -14.05 6.55 -12.70
N ASP A 93 -14.84 6.89 -13.71
CA ASP A 93 -16.25 6.50 -13.79
C ASP A 93 -16.44 4.97 -13.96
N THR A 94 -15.39 4.31 -14.43
CA THR A 94 -15.33 2.85 -14.64
C THR A 94 -14.11 2.26 -13.94
N PRO A 95 -14.11 2.13 -12.59
CA PRO A 95 -12.94 1.66 -11.89
C PRO A 95 -12.68 0.18 -12.15
N GLU A 96 -11.40 -0.15 -12.30
CA GLU A 96 -10.93 -1.50 -12.60
C GLU A 96 -10.08 -2.03 -11.46
N PHE A 97 -10.18 -3.33 -11.20
CA PHE A 97 -9.42 -4.03 -10.18
C PHE A 97 -8.90 -5.35 -10.73
N GLY A 98 -7.72 -5.78 -10.27
CA GLY A 98 -7.21 -7.10 -10.63
C GLY A 98 -6.11 -7.65 -9.73
N LEU A 99 -5.92 -8.96 -9.83
CA LEU A 99 -4.90 -9.73 -9.13
C LEU A 99 -4.44 -10.90 -9.99
N THR A 100 -3.13 -11.12 -10.06
CA THR A 100 -2.56 -12.36 -10.60
C THR A 100 -1.85 -13.13 -9.49
N ILE A 101 -2.18 -14.42 -9.36
CA ILE A 101 -1.56 -15.34 -8.41
C ILE A 101 -0.84 -16.43 -9.20
N ASN A 102 0.45 -16.61 -8.95
CA ASN A 102 1.15 -17.80 -9.45
C ASN A 102 0.99 -18.95 -8.44
N ALA A 103 0.20 -19.97 -8.81
CA ALA A 103 -0.12 -21.12 -7.97
C ALA A 103 1.03 -22.13 -7.79
N TYR A 104 2.15 -21.97 -8.51
CA TYR A 104 3.29 -22.89 -8.46
C TYR A 104 4.36 -22.49 -7.43
N PHE A 105 4.45 -21.20 -7.09
CA PHE A 105 5.41 -20.72 -6.09
C PHE A 105 4.73 -20.61 -4.73
N VAL A 106 5.33 -21.24 -3.71
CA VAL A 106 4.95 -21.07 -2.30
C VAL A 106 6.12 -20.39 -1.57
N PRO A 107 5.90 -19.26 -0.89
CA PRO A 107 4.63 -18.55 -0.75
C PRO A 107 4.14 -17.93 -2.06
N TYR A 108 2.82 -17.89 -2.27
CA TYR A 108 2.20 -17.39 -3.52
C TYR A 108 2.72 -15.99 -3.87
N HIS A 109 3.29 -15.84 -5.06
CA HIS A 109 3.69 -14.54 -5.57
C HIS A 109 2.45 -13.81 -6.10
N TYR A 110 2.01 -12.79 -5.36
CA TYR A 110 0.94 -11.89 -5.76
C TYR A 110 1.56 -10.75 -6.57
N VAL A 111 1.28 -10.70 -7.87
CA VAL A 111 1.83 -9.65 -8.74
C VAL A 111 0.70 -8.70 -9.11
N PRO A 112 0.79 -7.40 -8.77
CA PRO A 112 -0.13 -6.41 -9.34
C PRO A 112 0.02 -6.38 -10.87
N GLY A 113 -1.07 -6.13 -11.60
CA GLY A 113 -0.98 -5.84 -13.02
C GLY A 113 0.04 -4.73 -13.26
N SER A 114 1.00 -4.96 -14.16
CA SER A 114 2.19 -4.12 -14.34
C SER A 114 1.84 -2.68 -14.72
N TYR A 115 1.95 -1.76 -13.77
CA TYR A 115 2.33 -0.35 -13.96
C TYR A 115 2.99 0.20 -12.67
N SER A 116 3.94 1.10 -12.84
CA SER A 116 4.87 1.58 -11.81
C SER A 116 4.20 2.49 -10.77
N THR A 117 3.80 1.95 -9.61
CA THR A 117 3.64 2.73 -8.38
C THR A 117 4.75 2.45 -7.38
N PRO A 118 5.08 3.42 -6.49
CA PRO A 118 5.97 3.16 -5.36
C PRO A 118 5.42 1.98 -4.53
N PRO A 119 6.30 1.12 -3.97
CA PRO A 119 5.89 -0.07 -3.23
C PRO A 119 5.30 0.22 -1.83
N TYR A 120 4.85 1.46 -1.57
CA TYR A 120 4.41 1.95 -0.27
C TYR A 120 3.27 2.97 -0.40
N PHE A 121 2.53 3.16 0.70
CA PHE A 121 1.42 4.10 0.83
C PHE A 121 1.51 4.91 2.13
N PRO A 122 1.02 6.17 2.16
CA PRO A 122 1.04 7.00 3.35
C PRO A 122 0.03 6.54 4.41
N VAL A 123 0.46 6.50 5.67
CA VAL A 123 -0.34 6.09 6.84
C VAL A 123 -0.75 7.30 7.67
N ALA A 124 0.18 8.22 7.94
CA ALA A 124 -0.08 9.40 8.75
C ALA A 124 0.90 10.53 8.45
N PRO A 125 0.46 11.80 8.48
CA PRO A 125 1.34 12.95 8.26
C PRO A 125 2.31 13.15 9.43
N LEU A 126 3.52 13.57 9.11
CA LEU A 126 4.54 13.99 10.06
C LEU A 126 5.04 15.41 9.73
N THR A 127 5.23 16.19 10.79
CA THR A 127 5.81 17.54 10.73
C THR A 127 7.06 17.63 11.59
N ASN A 128 7.89 18.64 11.35
CA ASN A 128 9.15 18.85 12.08
C ASN A 128 10.04 17.60 12.08
N ILE A 129 10.16 16.98 10.89
CA ILE A 129 10.92 15.76 10.70
C ILE A 129 12.41 16.08 10.83
N THR A 130 13.10 15.30 11.66
CA THR A 130 14.55 15.29 11.73
C THR A 130 15.05 13.90 11.35
N VAL A 131 15.92 13.83 10.35
CA VAL A 131 16.57 12.60 9.91
C VAL A 131 18.02 12.65 10.32
N SER A 132 18.47 11.64 11.07
CA SER A 132 19.87 11.47 11.47
C SER A 132 20.35 10.07 11.13
N GLN A 133 21.67 9.92 11.00
CA GLN A 133 22.31 8.64 10.84
C GLN A 133 23.25 8.38 12.00
N LEU A 134 23.12 7.23 12.65
CA LEU A 134 24.12 6.72 13.58
C LEU A 134 25.32 6.18 12.81
N PHE A 135 26.52 6.52 13.26
CA PHE A 135 27.72 5.94 12.68
C PHE A 135 27.77 4.43 12.96
N PRO A 136 28.10 3.60 11.95
CA PRO A 136 28.31 2.18 12.20
C PRO A 136 29.54 1.98 13.10
N PRO A 137 29.55 0.93 13.95
CA PRO A 137 30.76 0.57 14.69
C PRO A 137 31.97 0.42 13.76
N PRO A 138 33.16 0.93 14.14
CA PRO A 138 33.55 1.46 15.44
C PRO A 138 33.31 2.97 15.65
N GLY A 139 32.64 3.67 14.72
CA GLY A 139 32.37 5.10 14.84
C GLY A 139 31.41 5.42 15.99
N ILE A 140 31.68 6.49 16.73
CA ILE A 140 30.81 7.00 17.81
C ILE A 140 30.19 8.31 17.36
N GLY A 141 28.87 8.44 17.51
CA GLY A 141 28.13 9.67 17.24
C GLY A 141 27.06 9.50 16.16
N SER A 142 26.52 10.64 15.72
CA SER A 142 25.52 10.71 14.67
C SER A 142 25.74 11.93 13.80
N ARG A 143 25.20 11.91 12.58
CA ARG A 143 25.12 13.07 11.70
C ARG A 143 23.68 13.40 11.37
N LEU A 144 23.36 14.70 11.34
CA LEU A 144 22.07 15.19 10.83
C LEU A 144 22.09 15.17 9.31
N LEU A 145 20.99 14.72 8.71
CA LEU A 145 20.81 14.60 7.27
C LEU A 145 19.70 15.52 6.77
N ILE A 146 18.59 15.59 7.50
CA ILE A 146 17.46 16.49 7.20
C ILE A 146 16.95 17.09 8.50
N VAL A 147 16.61 18.38 8.49
CA VAL A 147 15.91 19.06 9.59
C VAL A 147 14.68 19.81 9.09
N ASN A 148 13.74 20.08 9.98
CA ASN A 148 12.48 20.79 9.70
C ASN A 148 11.69 20.20 8.53
N GLY A 149 11.76 18.88 8.34
CA GLY A 149 11.10 18.23 7.23
C GLY A 149 9.60 18.05 7.43
N THR A 150 8.90 17.79 6.33
CA THR A 150 7.51 17.30 6.34
C THR A 150 7.42 16.05 5.47
N GLY A 151 6.39 15.25 5.71
CA GLY A 151 6.20 14.01 4.99
C GLY A 151 5.18 13.11 5.67
N ASN A 152 5.28 11.81 5.42
CA ASN A 152 4.34 10.83 5.96
C ASN A 152 5.08 9.63 6.53
N ILE A 153 4.53 9.05 7.59
CA ILE A 153 4.76 7.63 7.88
C ILE A 153 4.19 6.86 6.70
N ILE A 154 4.97 5.92 6.17
CA ILE A 154 4.56 5.06 5.06
C ILE A 154 4.59 3.61 5.50
N ALA A 155 3.66 2.82 4.98
CA ALA A 155 3.67 1.37 5.09
C ALA A 155 3.86 0.79 3.69
N THR A 156 4.53 -0.34 3.61
CA THR A 156 4.73 -1.02 2.33
C THR A 156 3.58 -1.97 2.03
N LYS A 157 3.46 -2.36 0.76
CA LYS A 157 2.47 -3.36 0.35
C LYS A 157 2.85 -4.76 0.84
N THR A 158 1.84 -5.54 1.21
CA THR A 158 1.97 -6.94 1.63
C THR A 158 2.79 -7.74 0.61
N GLY A 159 3.86 -8.41 1.07
CA GLY A 159 4.78 -9.17 0.22
C GLY A 159 6.10 -8.47 -0.13
N THR A 160 6.32 -7.25 0.38
CA THR A 160 7.63 -6.58 0.30
C THR A 160 8.41 -6.76 1.62
N PRO A 161 9.75 -6.88 1.59
CA PRO A 161 10.59 -7.21 2.76
C PRO A 161 10.75 -6.03 3.76
N HIS A 162 10.05 -4.94 3.56
CA HIS A 162 10.13 -3.74 4.39
C HIS A 162 8.76 -3.54 5.01
N GLU A 163 8.62 -3.18 6.29
CA GLU A 163 7.29 -3.13 6.93
C GLU A 163 6.71 -1.73 7.01
N MET A 164 7.52 -0.78 7.51
CA MET A 164 7.12 0.60 7.73
C MET A 164 8.32 1.52 7.60
N GLY A 165 8.03 2.80 7.33
CA GLY A 165 9.06 3.79 7.09
C GLY A 165 8.52 5.21 7.13
N VAL A 166 9.31 6.12 6.58
CA VAL A 166 8.95 7.53 6.44
C VAL A 166 9.34 7.98 5.03
N GLU A 167 8.43 8.66 4.37
CA GLU A 167 8.76 9.53 3.24
C GLU A 167 8.91 10.96 3.74
N VAL A 168 9.94 11.66 3.26
CA VAL A 168 10.21 13.06 3.59
C VAL A 168 10.15 13.85 2.30
N THR A 169 9.12 14.67 2.17
CA THR A 169 8.80 15.45 0.96
C THR A 169 9.47 16.81 0.94
N SER A 170 9.78 17.37 2.12
CA SER A 170 10.46 18.67 2.24
C SER A 170 11.39 18.71 3.45
N GLY A 171 12.19 19.78 3.58
CA GLY A 171 13.10 20.03 4.69
C GLY A 171 14.47 20.52 4.23
N GLU A 172 15.28 21.00 5.18
CA GLU A 172 16.65 21.42 4.90
C GLU A 172 17.58 20.20 4.93
N ARG A 173 18.23 19.89 3.80
CA ARG A 173 19.18 18.79 3.69
C ARG A 173 20.57 19.26 4.11
N LEU A 174 21.05 18.74 5.24
CA LEU A 174 22.36 19.05 5.81
C LEU A 174 23.45 18.05 5.37
N GLY A 175 23.07 16.96 4.69
CA GLY A 175 24.00 15.92 4.23
C GLY A 175 23.53 15.22 2.96
N VAL A 176 24.45 14.47 2.34
CA VAL A 176 24.16 13.66 1.15
C VAL A 176 23.41 12.39 1.55
N LEU A 177 22.26 12.16 0.92
CA LEU A 177 21.52 10.92 1.02
C LEU A 177 21.91 9.99 -0.13
N SER A 178 22.26 8.76 0.21
CA SER A 178 22.53 7.70 -0.77
C SER A 178 21.59 6.52 -0.51
N VAL A 179 21.10 5.91 -1.58
CA VAL A 179 20.34 4.67 -1.48
C VAL A 179 21.23 3.59 -0.84
N GLY A 180 20.68 2.81 0.09
CA GLY A 180 21.40 1.82 0.89
C GLY A 180 21.99 2.37 2.19
N LEU A 181 21.83 3.66 2.50
CA LEU A 181 22.33 4.23 3.76
C LEU A 181 21.54 3.66 4.96
N GLN A 182 22.23 2.98 5.86
CA GLN A 182 21.63 2.29 7.03
C GLN A 182 21.81 3.07 8.34
N ASN A 183 21.19 2.55 9.41
CA ASN A 183 21.23 3.10 10.77
C ASN A 183 20.62 4.52 10.85
N ILE A 184 19.58 4.73 10.05
CA ILE A 184 18.83 5.99 10.04
C ILE A 184 17.85 6.01 11.22
N ILE A 185 17.82 7.15 11.90
CA ILE A 185 16.82 7.51 12.91
C ILE A 185 16.03 8.69 12.38
N ILE A 186 14.72 8.60 12.48
CA ILE A 186 13.81 9.67 12.10
C ILE A 186 12.93 10.01 13.30
N THR A 187 12.89 11.29 13.63
CA THR A 187 11.93 11.84 14.59
C THR A 187 11.01 12.82 13.88
N GLY A 188 9.78 12.98 14.37
CA GLY A 188 8.83 13.95 13.86
C GLY A 188 7.64 14.08 14.79
N LYS A 189 6.73 15.02 14.50
CA LYS A 189 5.49 15.22 15.26
C LYS A 189 4.29 14.74 14.46
N ASN A 190 3.41 14.00 15.11
CA ASN A 190 2.11 13.62 14.54
C ASN A 190 1.15 14.84 14.52
N ALA A 191 -0.08 14.64 14.01
CA ALA A 191 -1.09 15.69 13.95
C ALA A 191 -1.46 16.29 15.33
N ASP A 192 -1.33 15.51 16.40
CA ASP A 192 -1.58 15.96 17.79
C ASP A 192 -0.36 16.65 18.43
N GLY A 193 0.76 16.78 17.70
CA GLY A 193 2.00 17.36 18.19
C GLY A 193 2.89 16.41 19.00
N ASN A 194 2.51 15.14 19.14
CA ASN A 194 3.27 14.12 19.85
C ASN A 194 4.50 13.69 19.06
N LEU A 195 5.63 13.49 19.75
CA LEU A 195 6.87 13.03 19.16
C LEU A 195 6.78 11.55 18.78
N ILE A 196 7.03 11.25 17.50
CA ILE A 196 7.17 9.90 16.95
C ILE A 196 8.65 9.70 16.61
N THR A 197 9.17 8.51 16.92
CA THR A 197 10.55 8.13 16.62
C THR A 197 10.56 6.77 15.92
N LEU A 198 11.23 6.69 14.78
CA LEU A 198 11.52 5.45 14.06
C LEU A 198 13.03 5.28 13.96
N THR A 199 13.53 4.10 14.28
CA THR A 199 14.96 3.78 14.27
C THR A 199 15.26 2.65 13.30
N THR A 200 16.54 2.39 13.04
CA THR A 200 17.00 1.26 12.21
C THR A 200 16.38 1.27 10.80
N LEU A 201 16.23 2.46 10.24
CA LEU A 201 15.75 2.63 8.87
C LEU A 201 16.93 2.61 7.88
N THR A 202 16.61 2.25 6.64
CA THR A 202 17.50 2.29 5.48
C THR A 202 16.93 3.26 4.44
N CYS A 203 17.77 4.14 3.92
CA CYS A 203 17.42 5.01 2.80
C CYS A 203 17.21 4.17 1.53
N THR A 204 15.99 4.10 1.03
CA THR A 204 15.66 3.37 -0.20
C THR A 204 15.44 4.30 -1.39
N GLY A 205 15.21 5.59 -1.14
CA GLY A 205 15.16 6.64 -2.16
C GLY A 205 15.79 7.93 -1.64
N SER A 206 16.74 8.49 -2.39
CA SER A 206 17.41 9.75 -2.04
C SER A 206 16.81 10.99 -2.74
N GLY A 207 15.79 10.80 -3.58
CA GLY A 207 15.13 11.85 -4.36
C GLY A 207 14.19 12.73 -3.52
N GLU A 208 13.26 13.40 -4.18
CA GLU A 208 12.17 14.17 -3.56
C GLU A 208 10.84 13.52 -3.96
N PRO A 209 10.21 12.70 -3.09
CA PRO A 209 10.52 12.49 -1.68
C PRO A 209 11.72 11.57 -1.41
N ALA A 210 12.39 11.80 -0.27
CA ALA A 210 13.36 10.86 0.28
C ALA A 210 12.62 9.78 1.05
N VAL A 211 12.97 8.51 0.82
CA VAL A 211 12.23 7.35 1.32
C VAL A 211 13.14 6.54 2.23
N PHE A 212 12.66 6.25 3.43
CA PHE A 212 13.37 5.49 4.44
C PHE A 212 12.50 4.34 4.91
N LEU A 213 12.97 3.11 4.78
CA LEU A 213 12.21 1.91 5.12
C LEU A 213 12.95 1.06 6.16
N ARG A 214 12.22 0.44 7.07
CA ARG A 214 12.76 -0.59 7.94
C ARG A 214 12.98 -1.87 7.14
N GLN A 215 14.14 -2.48 7.24
CA GLN A 215 14.41 -3.78 6.64
C GLN A 215 14.04 -4.90 7.61
N LEU A 216 13.26 -5.89 7.16
CA LEU A 216 13.08 -7.14 7.90
C LEU A 216 14.38 -7.93 7.86
N VAL A 217 14.75 -8.50 9.00
CA VAL A 217 15.82 -9.49 9.15
C VAL A 217 15.24 -10.88 8.91
#